data_AF-A0AA38PBT4-F1
#
_entry.id   AF-A0AA38PBT4-F1
#
_cell.length_a   1.000
_cell.length_b   1.000
_cell.length_c   1.000
_cell.angle_alpha   90.00
_cell.angle_beta   90.00
_cell.angle_gamma   90.00
#
_symmetry.space_group_name_H-M   'P 1'
#
loop_
_entity.id
_entity.type
_entity.pdbx_description
1 polymer ?
#
loop_
_entity_poly.entity_id
_entity_poly.type
_entity_poly.pdbx_seq_one_letter_code
_entity_poly.pdbx_strand_id
1 'polypeptide(L)'
;MSPPMPLKKQQALSQSKKIKGPTPGYKHGHVAGIPVGTTFSSRKDCNASGVHKATCQGIFHKDRNAYAICLNGEYENDVDDGLRISYTGAGGKTNNFETKKGICTDQDWKTAPNRALLRAHQERKPIRVIRGYKLGSIYAPRKGYRYDGLYRIYKVYTKVTDDENRYRLCMYELQRLSNQPPPPWETKSIPHRGNNGQSSM
;
A
#
# COMPACT_ATOMS: atom_id res chain seq x y z
N MET A 1 19.20 -55.27 14.06
CA MET A 1 20.24 -54.23 14.04
C MET A 1 19.65 -52.99 13.40
N SER A 2 19.63 -51.90 14.18
CA SER A 2 19.36 -50.48 13.91
C SER A 2 18.08 -50.04 13.15
N PRO A 3 17.21 -49.22 13.78
CA PRO A 3 16.06 -48.59 13.14
C PRO A 3 16.48 -47.33 12.33
N PRO A 4 15.76 -46.96 11.26
CA PRO A 4 15.96 -45.67 10.62
C PRO A 4 15.40 -44.52 11.49
N MET A 5 16.23 -43.50 11.69
CA MET A 5 15.98 -42.30 12.51
C MET A 5 14.79 -41.42 12.04
N PRO A 6 14.20 -40.60 12.93
CA PRO A 6 13.00 -39.81 12.65
C PRO A 6 13.25 -38.57 11.78
N LEU A 7 12.37 -38.32 10.80
CA LEU A 7 12.36 -37.09 10.01
C LEU A 7 11.81 -35.91 10.84
N LYS A 8 12.71 -35.21 11.55
CA LYS A 8 12.51 -33.80 11.91
C LYS A 8 13.13 -32.91 10.83
N LYS A 9 12.30 -31.98 10.34
CA LYS A 9 12.57 -30.66 9.72
C LYS A 9 12.18 -30.58 8.26
N GLN A 10 11.15 -29.75 8.02
CA GLN A 10 11.24 -28.64 7.08
C GLN A 10 10.29 -27.52 7.56
N GLN A 11 10.65 -26.86 8.65
CA GLN A 11 10.26 -25.47 8.83
C GLN A 11 11.07 -24.67 7.82
N ALA A 12 10.47 -24.28 6.70
CA ALA A 12 11.06 -23.35 5.77
C ALA A 12 11.16 -21.98 6.47
N LEU A 13 12.39 -21.65 6.88
CA LEU A 13 12.78 -20.35 7.41
C LEU A 13 12.47 -19.26 6.37
N SER A 14 11.58 -18.32 6.70
CA SER A 14 11.53 -17.04 6.00
C SER A 14 12.81 -16.28 6.34
N GLN A 15 13.86 -16.45 5.55
CA GLN A 15 15.07 -15.67 5.72
C GLN A 15 14.81 -14.25 5.19
N SER A 16 14.46 -13.36 6.10
CA SER A 16 14.50 -11.91 5.89
C SER A 16 15.96 -11.52 5.61
N LYS A 17 16.34 -11.42 4.32
CA LYS A 17 17.64 -10.87 3.95
C LYS A 17 17.72 -9.44 4.46
N LYS A 18 18.59 -9.18 5.44
CA LYS A 18 18.92 -7.83 5.93
C LYS A 18 19.52 -7.03 4.78
N ILE A 19 18.78 -6.03 4.28
CA ILE A 19 19.26 -5.08 3.28
C ILE A 19 20.27 -4.14 3.98
N LYS A 20 21.53 -4.12 3.51
CA LYS A 20 22.60 -3.25 4.04
C LYS A 20 22.71 -1.96 3.19
N GLY A 21 22.71 -0.78 3.84
CA GLY A 21 22.97 0.54 3.25
C GLY A 21 21.82 1.55 3.43
N PRO A 22 22.07 2.88 3.39
CA PRO A 22 21.01 3.89 3.45
C PRO A 22 20.06 3.70 2.27
N THR A 23 18.85 3.23 2.56
CA THR A 23 17.95 2.73 1.53
C THR A 23 17.43 3.86 0.63
N PRO A 24 17.47 3.71 -0.71
CA PRO A 24 16.95 4.70 -1.66
C PRO A 24 15.42 4.77 -1.62
N GLY A 25 14.87 5.39 -0.57
CA GLY A 25 13.42 5.65 -0.44
C GLY A 25 13.01 7.01 -1.00
N TYR A 26 13.93 7.96 -1.12
CA TYR A 26 13.71 9.35 -1.57
C TYR A 26 13.78 9.49 -3.10
N LYS A 27 13.42 8.43 -3.84
CA LYS A 27 13.34 8.45 -5.30
C LYS A 27 11.94 7.99 -5.71
N HIS A 28 11.42 8.57 -6.79
CA HIS A 28 10.19 8.11 -7.41
C HIS A 28 10.41 6.76 -8.10
N GLY A 29 9.36 5.95 -8.16
CA GLY A 29 9.39 4.62 -8.78
C GLY A 29 9.70 3.50 -7.80
N HIS A 30 10.11 2.36 -8.35
CA HIS A 30 10.43 1.15 -7.60
C HIS A 30 11.68 1.32 -6.76
N VAL A 31 11.74 0.57 -5.65
CA VAL A 31 12.98 0.41 -4.87
C VAL A 31 13.72 -0.82 -5.42
N ALA A 32 15.01 -0.67 -5.71
CA ALA A 32 15.84 -1.76 -6.23
C ALA A 32 15.81 -2.97 -5.28
N GLY A 33 15.62 -4.17 -5.84
CA GLY A 33 15.54 -5.41 -5.07
C GLY A 33 14.22 -5.64 -4.32
N ILE A 34 13.23 -4.75 -4.44
CA ILE A 34 11.90 -4.89 -3.83
C ILE A 34 10.84 -5.07 -4.93
N PRO A 35 10.56 -6.31 -5.36
CA PRO A 35 9.55 -6.56 -6.38
C PRO A 35 8.13 -6.27 -5.86
N VAL A 36 7.19 -6.03 -6.79
CA VAL A 36 5.76 -5.99 -6.48
C VAL A 36 5.33 -7.30 -5.82
N GLY A 37 4.49 -7.21 -4.79
CA GLY A 37 4.06 -8.35 -3.97
C GLY A 37 4.94 -8.61 -2.76
N THR A 38 6.09 -7.93 -2.60
CA THR A 38 6.92 -8.05 -1.39
C THR A 38 6.11 -7.72 -0.14
N THR A 39 6.12 -8.63 0.83
CA THR A 39 5.43 -8.47 2.11
C THR A 39 6.36 -8.08 3.25
N PHE A 40 5.85 -7.29 4.19
CA PHE A 40 6.55 -6.79 5.36
C PHE A 40 5.74 -7.08 6.62
N SER A 41 6.40 -7.43 7.72
CA SER A 41 5.68 -7.74 8.97
C SER A 41 5.17 -6.47 9.66
N SER A 42 5.87 -5.35 9.48
CA SER A 42 5.59 -4.10 10.17
C SER A 42 5.87 -2.85 9.31
N ARG A 43 5.37 -1.69 9.74
CA ARG A 43 5.73 -0.38 9.16
C ARG A 43 7.23 -0.05 9.33
N LYS A 44 7.88 -0.59 10.37
CA LYS A 44 9.33 -0.46 10.56
C LYS A 44 10.11 -1.19 9.46
N ASP A 45 9.63 -2.37 9.05
CA ASP A 45 10.24 -3.11 7.95
C ASP A 45 10.02 -2.41 6.60
N CYS A 46 8.85 -1.81 6.37
CA CYS A 46 8.62 -0.96 5.21
C CYS A 46 9.56 0.26 5.16
N ASN A 47 9.90 0.81 6.33
CA ASN A 47 10.87 1.90 6.44
C ASN A 47 12.28 1.42 6.13
N ALA A 48 12.71 0.32 6.75
CA ALA A 48 14.02 -0.27 6.56
C ALA A 48 14.26 -0.66 5.09
N SER A 49 13.22 -1.17 4.40
CA SER A 49 13.28 -1.52 2.97
C SER A 49 13.24 -0.32 2.03
N GLY A 50 12.95 0.89 2.52
CA GLY A 50 12.83 2.11 1.71
C GLY A 50 11.52 2.24 0.94
N VAL A 51 10.66 1.22 0.93
CA VAL A 51 9.39 1.26 0.19
C VAL A 51 8.46 2.35 0.76
N HIS A 52 8.48 2.55 2.09
CA HIS A 52 7.73 3.60 2.77
C HIS A 52 8.47 4.07 4.04
N LYS A 53 9.14 5.22 3.99
CA LYS A 53 10.05 5.71 5.04
C LYS A 53 9.36 6.42 6.22
N ALA A 54 8.04 6.55 6.24
CA ALA A 54 7.29 6.92 7.45
C ALA A 54 6.79 5.67 8.17
N THR A 55 6.91 5.63 9.51
CA THR A 55 6.48 4.50 10.35
C THR A 55 5.03 4.61 10.82
N CYS A 56 4.48 5.82 10.88
CA CYS A 56 3.10 6.05 11.29
C CYS A 56 2.28 6.65 10.14
N GLN A 57 2.71 7.80 9.60
CA GLN A 57 1.93 8.58 8.63
C GLN A 57 1.57 7.77 7.38
N GLY A 58 0.35 7.87 6.90
CA GLY A 58 -0.09 7.20 5.67
C GLY A 58 0.61 7.70 4.40
N ILE A 59 1.05 8.96 4.37
CA ILE A 59 1.78 9.55 3.25
C ILE A 59 3.26 9.69 3.63
N PHE A 60 4.14 9.08 2.84
CA PHE A 60 5.57 9.35 2.93
C PHE A 60 5.99 10.45 1.94
N HIS A 61 6.39 11.59 2.48
CA HIS A 61 6.90 12.74 1.74
C HIS A 61 8.21 13.26 2.33
N LYS A 62 9.04 13.89 1.49
CA LYS A 62 10.28 14.59 1.88
C LYS A 62 10.65 15.59 0.77
N ASP A 63 11.19 16.74 1.15
CA ASP A 63 11.66 17.80 0.22
C ASP A 63 10.60 18.21 -0.83
N ARG A 64 9.35 18.35 -0.36
CA ARG A 64 8.15 18.68 -1.16
C ARG A 64 7.68 17.61 -2.15
N ASN A 65 8.25 16.41 -2.14
CA ASN A 65 7.83 15.28 -2.98
C ASN A 65 7.13 14.21 -2.15
N ALA A 66 6.08 13.61 -2.70
CA ALA A 66 5.45 12.41 -2.16
C ALA A 66 5.95 11.16 -2.92
N TYR A 67 6.37 10.13 -2.18
CA TYR A 67 6.96 8.93 -2.79
C TYR A 67 6.11 7.69 -2.62
N ALA A 68 5.37 7.59 -1.52
CA ALA A 68 4.57 6.42 -1.19
C ALA A 68 3.34 6.78 -0.35
N ILE A 69 2.30 5.95 -0.48
CA ILE A 69 1.14 5.94 0.41
C ILE A 69 0.94 4.56 1.02
N CYS A 70 0.32 4.51 2.21
CA CYS A 70 -0.04 3.30 2.92
C CYS A 70 -1.55 3.30 3.20
N LEU A 71 -2.27 2.39 2.55
CA LEU A 71 -3.67 2.09 2.82
C LEU A 71 -3.76 1.09 3.97
N ASN A 72 -4.32 1.47 5.12
CA ASN A 72 -4.43 0.59 6.29
C ASN A 72 -5.75 0.77 7.08
N GLY A 73 -6.79 1.32 6.44
CA GLY A 73 -8.12 1.45 7.05
C GLY A 73 -8.21 2.58 8.07
N GLU A 74 -7.40 3.62 7.92
CA GLU A 74 -7.46 4.76 8.83
C GLU A 74 -8.62 5.70 8.47
N TYR A 75 -8.91 5.91 7.18
CA TYR A 75 -9.95 6.83 6.71
C TYR A 75 -11.09 6.04 6.08
N GLU A 76 -12.31 6.33 6.53
CA GLU A 76 -13.53 5.64 6.06
C GLU A 76 -13.93 6.03 4.64
N ASN A 77 -13.42 7.17 4.15
CA ASN A 77 -13.68 7.66 2.80
C ASN A 77 -12.71 7.10 1.74
N ASP A 78 -11.75 6.26 2.15
CA ASP A 78 -10.91 5.56 1.19
C ASP A 78 -11.75 4.49 0.45
N VAL A 79 -11.60 4.44 -0.87
CA VAL A 79 -12.19 3.38 -1.71
C VAL A 79 -11.06 2.66 -2.43
N ASP A 80 -11.04 1.34 -2.35
CA ASP A 80 -9.99 0.51 -2.93
C ASP A 80 -10.58 -0.52 -3.90
N ASP A 81 -10.46 -0.22 -5.19
CA ASP A 81 -10.85 -1.09 -6.31
C ASP A 81 -9.64 -1.81 -6.93
N GLY A 82 -8.57 -1.98 -6.15
CA GLY A 82 -7.37 -2.69 -6.56
C GLY A 82 -6.53 -1.85 -7.53
N LEU A 83 -6.94 -1.79 -8.80
CA LEU A 83 -6.27 -1.00 -9.83
C LEU A 83 -6.56 0.50 -9.74
N ARG A 84 -7.66 0.87 -9.07
CA ARG A 84 -8.05 2.26 -8.78
C ARG A 84 -8.23 2.45 -7.29
N ILE A 85 -7.84 3.61 -6.79
CA ILE A 85 -7.94 3.96 -5.38
C ILE A 85 -8.45 5.40 -5.28
N SER A 86 -9.46 5.64 -4.47
CA SER A 86 -9.77 6.97 -3.93
C SER A 86 -9.13 7.07 -2.55
N TYR A 87 -8.17 7.97 -2.39
CA TYR A 87 -7.37 8.11 -1.18
C TYR A 87 -7.64 9.46 -0.51
N THR A 88 -7.86 9.43 0.80
CA THR A 88 -8.08 10.61 1.63
C THR A 88 -6.74 11.19 2.07
N GLY A 89 -6.60 12.52 1.99
CA GLY A 89 -5.43 13.25 2.45
C GLY A 89 -5.15 13.08 3.94
N ALA A 90 -4.00 13.60 4.38
CA ALA A 90 -3.66 13.62 5.80
C ALA A 90 -4.32 14.80 6.52
N GLY A 91 -4.56 14.60 7.83
CA GLY A 91 -5.14 15.60 8.72
C GLY A 91 -6.63 15.37 8.92
N GLY A 92 -7.29 16.31 9.58
CA GLY A 92 -8.73 16.22 9.83
C GLY A 92 -9.11 15.29 10.98
N LYS A 93 -8.17 14.61 11.66
CA LYS A 93 -8.46 13.73 12.80
C LYS A 93 -7.94 14.32 14.11
N THR A 94 -8.60 13.97 15.21
CA THR A 94 -8.11 14.23 16.56
C THR A 94 -7.08 13.19 16.97
N ASN A 95 -6.15 13.60 17.85
CA ASN A 95 -5.13 12.72 18.41
C ASN A 95 -5.63 11.96 19.64
N ASN A 96 -6.88 12.19 20.07
CA ASN A 96 -7.45 11.51 21.22
C ASN A 96 -7.76 10.06 20.89
N PHE A 97 -6.99 9.15 21.49
CA PHE A 97 -7.23 7.71 21.44
C PHE A 97 -8.58 7.30 22.03
N GLU A 98 -9.22 8.15 22.84
CA GLU A 98 -10.46 7.88 23.56
C GLU A 98 -11.74 8.33 22.84
N THR A 99 -11.67 9.25 21.86
CA THR A 99 -12.87 9.84 21.23
C THR A 99 -12.80 9.83 19.71
N LYS A 100 -13.70 9.00 19.14
CA LYS A 100 -14.10 8.86 17.72
C LYS A 100 -12.97 8.70 16.69
N LYS A 101 -12.89 7.50 16.12
CA LYS A 101 -12.35 7.29 14.76
C LYS A 101 -13.21 8.14 13.82
N GLY A 102 -12.66 9.19 13.22
CA GLY A 102 -13.42 10.02 12.32
C GLY A 102 -12.75 11.35 12.02
N ILE A 103 -13.29 12.05 11.01
CA ILE A 103 -12.90 13.42 10.68
C ILE A 103 -13.60 14.38 11.64
N CYS A 104 -12.87 15.34 12.19
CA CYS A 104 -13.32 16.33 13.16
C CYS A 104 -12.87 17.77 12.81
N THR A 105 -12.16 17.96 11.70
CA THR A 105 -11.79 19.28 11.18
C THR A 105 -11.49 19.21 9.68
N ASP A 106 -11.52 20.36 9.02
CA ASP A 106 -11.16 20.49 7.62
C ASP A 106 -9.70 20.08 7.38
N GLN A 107 -9.48 19.32 6.31
CA GLN A 107 -8.15 19.12 5.74
C GLN A 107 -7.74 20.34 4.92
N ASP A 108 -6.44 20.61 4.92
CA ASP A 108 -5.84 21.72 4.16
C ASP A 108 -4.84 21.19 3.12
N TRP A 109 -5.04 21.64 1.87
CA TRP A 109 -4.16 21.39 0.73
C TRP A 109 -2.75 21.96 0.93
N LYS A 110 -2.59 22.97 1.79
CA LYS A 110 -1.29 23.62 2.07
C LYS A 110 -0.41 22.83 3.03
N THR A 111 -0.96 21.84 3.75
CA THR A 111 -0.16 20.98 4.62
C THR A 111 0.90 20.24 3.81
N ALA A 112 2.07 20.03 4.41
CA ALA A 112 3.20 19.40 3.72
C ALA A 112 2.87 18.06 3.02
N PRO A 113 2.17 17.08 3.63
CA PRO A 113 1.82 15.83 2.96
C PRO A 113 0.84 16.01 1.80
N ASN A 114 -0.23 16.80 1.99
CA ASN A 114 -1.26 16.98 0.96
C ASN A 114 -0.72 17.77 -0.23
N ARG A 115 0.06 18.82 0.04
CA ARG A 115 0.77 19.59 -0.99
C ARG A 115 1.76 18.73 -1.79
N ALA A 116 2.42 17.78 -1.14
CA ALA A 116 3.37 16.88 -1.81
C ALA A 116 2.66 15.90 -2.76
N LEU A 117 1.49 15.37 -2.41
CA LEU A 117 0.68 14.56 -3.34
C LEU A 117 0.08 15.40 -4.47
N LEU A 118 -0.38 16.61 -4.17
CA LEU A 118 -0.88 17.54 -5.19
C LEU A 118 0.20 17.85 -6.23
N ARG A 119 1.44 18.09 -5.77
CA ARG A 119 2.60 18.27 -6.66
C ARG A 119 2.90 17.00 -7.46
N ALA A 120 2.84 15.82 -6.83
CA ALA A 120 3.03 14.56 -7.54
C ALA A 120 1.99 14.33 -8.65
N HIS A 121 0.75 14.80 -8.45
CA HIS A 121 -0.27 14.81 -9.50
C HIS A 121 0.11 15.75 -10.66
N GLN A 122 0.45 17.01 -10.36
CA GLN A 122 0.84 18.03 -11.35
C GLN A 122 2.07 17.61 -12.16
N GLU A 123 3.10 17.12 -11.48
CA GLU A 123 4.34 16.61 -12.09
C GLU A 123 4.22 15.16 -12.54
N ARG A 124 3.01 14.58 -12.40
CA ARG A 124 2.66 13.33 -13.05
C ARG A 124 3.57 12.17 -12.57
N LYS A 125 4.04 12.24 -11.33
CA LYS A 125 5.01 11.32 -10.69
C LYS A 125 4.35 10.01 -10.23
N PRO A 126 5.09 8.88 -10.28
CA PRO A 126 4.61 7.63 -9.72
C PRO A 126 4.70 7.63 -8.19
N ILE A 127 3.70 7.03 -7.56
CA ILE A 127 3.55 6.83 -6.12
C ILE A 127 3.57 5.33 -5.82
N ARG A 128 4.41 4.90 -4.89
CA ARG A 128 4.37 3.52 -4.38
C ARG A 128 3.15 3.32 -3.50
N VAL A 129 2.39 2.25 -3.72
CA VAL A 129 1.24 1.89 -2.87
C VAL A 129 1.59 0.69 -2.02
N ILE A 130 1.35 0.84 -0.71
CA ILE A 130 1.45 -0.23 0.26
C ILE A 130 0.06 -0.49 0.81
N ARG A 131 -0.42 -1.73 0.78
CA ARG A 131 -1.65 -2.14 1.47
C ARG A 131 -1.32 -2.87 2.76
N GLY A 132 -1.97 -2.48 3.85
CA GLY A 132 -1.87 -3.11 5.16
C GLY A 132 -3.07 -3.97 5.49
N TYR A 133 -2.88 -4.95 6.36
CA TYR A 133 -3.90 -5.95 6.70
C TYR A 133 -5.15 -5.39 7.39
N LYS A 134 -5.11 -4.17 7.95
CA LYS A 134 -6.27 -3.53 8.59
C LYS A 134 -7.18 -2.79 7.61
N LEU A 135 -6.83 -2.75 6.32
CA LEU A 135 -7.55 -1.97 5.32
C LEU A 135 -9.01 -2.41 5.11
N GLY A 136 -9.37 -3.65 5.40
CA GLY A 136 -10.73 -4.17 5.17
C GLY A 136 -11.10 -4.38 3.69
N SER A 137 -10.19 -4.07 2.76
CA SER A 137 -10.33 -4.30 1.32
C SER A 137 -10.04 -5.76 0.94
N ILE A 138 -10.74 -6.28 -0.07
CA ILE A 138 -10.48 -7.61 -0.66
C ILE A 138 -9.07 -7.71 -1.28
N TYR A 139 -8.47 -6.58 -1.64
CA TYR A 139 -7.13 -6.49 -2.21
C TYR A 139 -6.04 -6.46 -1.13
N ALA A 140 -6.39 -6.25 0.15
CA ALA A 140 -5.45 -6.19 1.25
C ALA A 140 -4.76 -7.55 1.51
N PRO A 141 -3.51 -7.55 2.01
CA PRO A 141 -2.89 -8.78 2.48
C PRO A 141 -3.58 -9.28 3.76
N ARG A 142 -3.63 -10.60 3.96
CA ARG A 142 -4.18 -11.20 5.20
C ARG A 142 -3.40 -10.82 6.46
N LYS A 143 -2.11 -10.51 6.32
CA LYS A 143 -1.21 -10.15 7.42
C LYS A 143 -0.15 -9.16 6.96
N GLY A 144 0.31 -8.31 7.88
CA GLY A 144 1.38 -7.36 7.63
C GLY A 144 1.02 -6.34 6.56
N TYR A 145 2.02 -5.97 5.75
CA TYR A 145 1.93 -4.98 4.69
C TYR A 145 2.47 -5.56 3.39
N ARG A 146 1.98 -5.10 2.24
CA ARG A 146 2.45 -5.55 0.93
C ARG A 146 2.66 -4.38 0.00
N TYR A 147 3.79 -4.38 -0.72
CA TYR A 147 4.04 -3.41 -1.79
C TYR A 147 3.30 -3.82 -3.06
N ASP A 148 2.32 -3.01 -3.48
CA ASP A 148 1.40 -3.35 -4.57
C ASP A 148 1.72 -2.62 -5.89
N GLY A 149 2.88 -1.98 -5.94
CA GLY A 149 3.43 -1.36 -7.13
C GLY A 149 3.21 0.14 -7.20
N LEU A 150 3.38 0.67 -8.41
CA LEU A 150 3.31 2.09 -8.73
C LEU A 150 1.95 2.49 -9.25
N TYR A 151 1.47 3.61 -8.75
CA TYR A 151 0.23 4.26 -9.14
C TYR A 151 0.52 5.70 -9.53
N ARG A 152 -0.41 6.32 -10.23
CA ARG A 152 -0.37 7.74 -10.54
C ARG A 152 -1.69 8.38 -10.15
N ILE A 153 -1.61 9.59 -9.59
CA ILE A 153 -2.78 10.41 -9.31
C ILE A 153 -3.26 11.03 -10.62
N TYR A 154 -4.50 10.75 -11.03
CA TYR A 154 -5.09 11.31 -12.24
C TYR A 154 -6.13 12.40 -11.95
N LYS A 155 -6.65 12.46 -10.73
CA LYS A 155 -7.60 13.50 -10.29
C LYS A 155 -7.38 13.85 -8.83
N VAL A 156 -7.57 15.12 -8.51
CA VAL A 156 -7.62 15.66 -7.14
C VAL A 156 -8.86 16.52 -7.00
N TYR A 157 -9.52 16.47 -5.85
CA TYR A 157 -10.71 17.29 -5.57
C TYR A 157 -10.98 17.40 -4.08
N THR A 158 -11.77 18.39 -3.68
CA THR A 158 -12.26 18.50 -2.31
C THR A 158 -13.58 17.73 -2.20
N LYS A 159 -13.67 16.77 -1.27
CA LYS A 159 -14.94 16.15 -0.87
C LYS A 159 -15.42 16.81 0.42
N VAL A 160 -16.73 17.01 0.56
CA VAL A 160 -17.35 17.39 1.83
C VAL A 160 -17.92 16.12 2.46
N THR A 161 -17.67 15.89 3.75
CA THR A 161 -18.24 14.73 4.45
C THR A 161 -19.76 14.87 4.60
N ASP A 162 -20.43 13.74 4.69
CA ASP A 162 -21.89 13.66 4.83
C ASP A 162 -22.34 13.75 6.30
N ASP A 163 -21.42 14.00 7.23
CA ASP A 163 -21.72 14.25 8.64
C ASP A 163 -22.26 15.67 8.87
N GLU A 164 -22.88 15.89 10.04
CA GLU A 164 -23.51 17.17 10.41
C GLU A 164 -22.55 18.37 10.32
N ASN A 165 -21.25 18.15 10.54
CA ASN A 165 -20.24 19.21 10.55
C ASN A 165 -19.65 19.49 9.16
N ARG A 166 -19.87 18.61 8.18
CA ARG A 166 -19.54 18.82 6.75
C ARG A 166 -18.08 19.23 6.51
N TYR A 167 -17.14 18.46 7.05
CA TYR A 167 -15.71 18.72 6.90
C TYR A 167 -15.21 18.51 5.47
N ARG A 168 -14.22 19.32 5.08
CA ARG A 168 -13.56 19.25 3.77
C ARG A 168 -12.40 18.26 3.80
N LEU A 169 -12.35 17.36 2.84
CA LEU A 169 -11.30 16.35 2.64
C LEU A 169 -10.53 16.61 1.36
N CYS A 170 -9.21 16.45 1.41
CA CYS A 170 -8.37 16.44 0.23
C CYS A 170 -8.41 15.04 -0.40
N MET A 171 -9.06 14.86 -1.55
CA MET A 171 -9.19 13.55 -2.20
C MET A 171 -8.25 13.40 -3.39
N TYR A 172 -7.70 12.20 -3.55
CA TYR A 172 -6.82 11.81 -4.65
C TYR A 172 -7.34 10.54 -5.30
N GLU A 173 -7.60 10.54 -6.61
CA GLU A 173 -7.89 9.32 -7.36
C GLU A 173 -6.61 8.83 -8.04
N LEU A 174 -6.20 7.60 -7.71
CA LEU A 174 -5.01 6.96 -8.20
C LEU A 174 -5.38 5.79 -9.12
N GLN A 175 -4.56 5.60 -10.16
CA GLN A 175 -4.64 4.46 -11.05
C GLN A 175 -3.30 3.75 -11.14
N ARG A 176 -3.32 2.42 -11.09
CA ARG A 176 -2.13 1.58 -11.21
C ARG A 176 -1.49 1.74 -12.58
N LEU A 177 -0.17 1.84 -12.63
CA LEU A 177 0.57 1.85 -13.90
C LEU A 177 0.61 0.46 -14.53
N SER A 178 0.61 0.38 -15.86
CA SER A 178 0.60 -0.88 -16.62
C SER A 178 1.99 -1.52 -16.80
N ASN A 179 3.06 -0.73 -16.76
CA ASN A 179 4.44 -1.16 -17.03
C ASN A 179 5.15 -1.77 -15.81
N GLN A 180 4.51 -2.72 -15.14
CA GLN A 180 5.04 -3.43 -13.98
C GLN A 180 4.38 -4.82 -13.87
N PRO A 181 4.89 -5.74 -13.02
CA PRO A 181 4.29 -7.06 -12.84
C PRO A 181 2.79 -6.99 -12.51
N PRO A 182 2.01 -8.06 -12.81
CA PRO A 182 0.58 -8.11 -12.48
C PRO A 182 0.36 -7.89 -10.98
N PRO A 183 -0.81 -7.38 -10.58
CA PRO A 183 -1.10 -7.15 -9.18
C PRO A 183 -1.14 -8.48 -8.39
N PRO A 184 -0.71 -8.49 -7.12
CA PRO A 184 -0.57 -9.74 -6.35
C PRO A 184 -1.86 -10.52 -6.06
N TRP A 185 -3.04 -9.96 -6.37
CA TRP A 185 -4.34 -10.63 -6.18
C TRP A 185 -4.83 -11.35 -7.44
N GLU A 186 -4.30 -11.04 -8.63
CA GLU A 186 -4.68 -11.74 -9.87
C GLU A 186 -3.97 -13.09 -10.03
N THR A 187 -2.85 -13.31 -9.35
CA THR A 187 -2.14 -14.60 -9.36
C THR A 187 -2.81 -15.70 -8.53
N LYS A 188 -4.01 -15.45 -7.97
CA LYS A 188 -4.76 -16.40 -7.14
C LYS A 188 -5.80 -17.26 -7.88
N SER A 189 -5.89 -17.14 -9.21
CA SER A 189 -6.76 -17.91 -10.10
C SER A 189 -5.87 -18.44 -11.24
N ILE A 190 -5.64 -19.73 -11.54
CA ILE A 190 -6.33 -21.03 -11.39
C ILE A 190 -5.23 -22.13 -11.48
N PRO A 191 -5.26 -23.27 -10.74
CA PRO A 191 -4.50 -24.43 -11.15
C PRO A 191 -5.11 -24.99 -12.44
N HIS A 192 -4.39 -24.85 -13.56
CA HIS A 192 -4.76 -25.44 -14.84
C HIS A 192 -5.03 -26.93 -14.63
N ARG A 193 -6.29 -27.36 -14.66
CA ARG A 193 -6.62 -28.79 -14.75
C ARG A 193 -6.11 -29.25 -16.11
N GLY A 194 -5.12 -30.13 -16.09
CA GLY A 194 -4.56 -30.76 -17.27
C GLY A 194 -5.68 -31.41 -18.11
N ASN A 195 -5.56 -31.17 -19.40
CA ASN A 195 -6.30 -31.80 -20.47
C ASN A 195 -6.11 -33.33 -20.40
N ASN A 196 -7.16 -34.09 -20.09
CA ASN A 196 -7.20 -35.53 -20.38
C ASN A 196 -8.07 -35.72 -21.60
N GLY A 197 -7.42 -35.95 -22.74
CA GLY A 197 -8.08 -36.34 -23.96
C GLY A 197 -8.86 -37.64 -23.76
N GLN A 198 -10.00 -37.72 -24.42
CA GLN A 198 -10.57 -38.99 -24.85
C GLN A 198 -10.80 -38.93 -26.35
N SER A 199 -9.97 -39.70 -27.03
CA SER A 199 -10.20 -40.25 -28.35
C SER A 199 -11.18 -41.42 -28.20
N SER A 200 -12.25 -41.46 -28.99
CA SER A 200 -12.94 -42.65 -29.50
C SER A 200 -14.01 -42.15 -30.47
N MET A 201 -13.79 -42.38 -31.77
CA MET A 201 -14.51 -43.35 -32.61
C MET A 201 -15.82 -42.79 -33.17
#